data_AF-A0A8H9IKE4-F1
#
_entry.id   AF-A0A8H9IKE4-F1
#
_cell.length_a   1.000
_cell.length_b   1.000
_cell.length_c   1.000
_cell.angle_alpha   90.00
_cell.angle_beta   90.00
_cell.angle_gamma   90.00
#
_symmetry.space_group_name_H-M   'P 1'
#
loop_
_entity.id
_entity.type
_entity.pdbx_description
1 polymer ?
#
loop_
_entity_poly.entity_id
_entity_poly.type
_entity_poly.pdbx_seq_one_letter_code
_entity_poly.pdbx_strand_id
1 'polypeptide(L)'
;MKVIYQKHPVTPEQKVELRSQGYKIIDAAFAPAGYEHPFTRREQTEEQAKAELEAKSTERVEAEKLASDAANANTTLWDGLDELDAEQLHALAKERGVSVHHKAGADKVREALRKTA
;
A
#
# COMPACT_ATOMS: atom_id res chain seq x y z
N MET A 1 -4.70 -18.88 30.75
CA MET A 1 -3.90 -19.00 29.52
C MET A 1 -4.65 -19.92 28.57
N LYS A 2 -5.08 -19.43 27.41
CA LYS A 2 -5.92 -20.18 26.47
C LYS A 2 -5.05 -20.70 25.33
N VAL A 3 -5.25 -21.94 24.90
CA VAL A 3 -4.53 -22.53 23.76
C VAL A 3 -5.33 -22.31 22.49
N ILE A 4 -4.67 -21.82 21.45
CA ILE A 4 -5.22 -21.67 20.11
C ILE A 4 -4.39 -22.49 19.13
N TYR A 5 -5.08 -23.11 18.18
CA TYR A 5 -4.46 -24.00 17.21
C TYR A 5 -4.49 -23.32 15.83
N GLN A 6 -3.32 -22.92 15.35
CA GLN A 6 -3.14 -22.23 14.07
C GLN A 6 -2.19 -23.03 13.17
N LYS A 7 -2.50 -23.10 11.87
CA LYS A 7 -1.63 -23.74 10.88
C LYS A 7 -0.31 -22.97 10.81
N HIS A 8 0.82 -23.64 11.06
CA HIS A 8 2.15 -23.04 10.90
C HIS A 8 2.58 -23.02 9.42
N PRO A 9 3.43 -22.06 8.99
CA PRO A 9 4.11 -21.03 9.77
C PRO A 9 3.20 -19.85 10.14
N VAL A 10 3.36 -19.36 11.37
CA VAL A 10 2.70 -18.14 11.84
C VAL A 10 3.66 -16.96 11.67
N THR A 11 3.17 -15.81 11.19
CA THR A 11 4.03 -14.64 11.04
C THR A 11 4.49 -14.11 12.41
N PRO A 12 5.64 -13.45 12.50
CA PRO A 12 6.10 -12.87 13.77
C PRO A 12 5.09 -11.91 14.40
N GLU A 13 4.40 -11.11 13.57
CA GLU A 13 3.38 -10.15 13.99
C GLU A 13 2.17 -10.84 14.61
N GLN A 14 1.59 -11.84 13.94
CA GLN A 14 0.49 -12.65 14.47
C GLN A 14 0.89 -13.33 15.78
N LYS A 15 2.12 -13.85 15.86
CA LYS A 15 2.64 -14.48 17.08
C LYS A 15 2.78 -13.48 18.23
N VAL A 16 3.16 -12.23 17.97
CA VAL A 16 3.26 -11.18 18.99
C VAL A 16 1.87 -10.83 19.50
N GLU A 17 0.92 -10.57 18.61
CA GLU A 17 -0.44 -10.21 18.97
C GLU A 17 -1.15 -11.28 19.79
N LEU A 18 -1.09 -12.54 19.33
CA LEU A 18 -1.69 -13.66 20.04
C LEU A 18 -1.04 -13.89 21.42
N ARG A 19 0.28 -13.66 21.55
CA ARG A 19 0.96 -13.69 22.85
C ARG A 19 0.57 -12.51 23.74
N SER A 20 0.42 -11.30 23.20
CA SER A 20 -0.03 -10.11 23.92
C SER A 20 -1.45 -10.28 24.46
N GLN A 21 -2.31 -10.97 23.72
CA GLN A 21 -3.65 -11.35 24.15
C GLN A 21 -3.66 -12.54 25.14
N GLY A 22 -2.49 -13.10 25.48
CA GLY A 22 -2.34 -14.17 26.48
C GLY A 22 -2.65 -15.57 25.95
N TYR A 23 -2.60 -15.78 24.63
CA TYR A 23 -2.80 -17.08 23.99
C TYR A 23 -1.49 -17.85 23.80
N LYS A 24 -1.59 -19.18 23.92
CA LYS A 24 -0.53 -20.11 23.52
C LYS A 24 -0.87 -20.70 22.16
N ILE A 25 -0.03 -20.41 21.17
CA ILE A 25 -0.21 -20.85 19.78
C ILE A 25 0.42 -22.24 19.64
N ILE A 26 -0.38 -23.21 19.21
CA ILE A 26 0.05 -24.57 18.86
C ILE A 26 -0.32 -24.83 17.41
N ASP A 27 0.41 -25.73 16.75
CA ASP A 27 0.06 -26.14 15.39
C ASP A 27 -1.33 -26.81 15.35
N ALA A 28 -2.12 -26.45 14.34
CA ALA A 28 -3.40 -27.08 14.00
C ALA A 28 -3.32 -28.61 13.87
N ALA A 29 -2.15 -29.18 13.52
CA ALA A 29 -1.94 -30.63 13.50
C ALA A 29 -2.15 -31.32 14.87
N PHE A 30 -2.01 -30.58 15.97
CA PHE A 30 -2.24 -31.07 17.34
C PHE A 30 -3.61 -30.69 17.91
N ALA A 31 -4.48 -30.09 17.09
CA ALA A 31 -5.81 -29.73 17.53
C ALA A 31 -6.65 -30.99 17.81
N PRO A 32 -7.36 -31.06 18.95
CA PRO A 32 -8.29 -32.16 19.19
C PRO A 32 -9.48 -32.09 18.22
N ALA A 33 -10.05 -33.25 17.86
CA ALA A 33 -11.22 -33.31 17.00
C ALA A 33 -12.40 -32.55 17.64
N GLY A 34 -12.96 -31.58 16.92
CA GLY A 34 -14.01 -30.69 17.42
C GLY A 34 -13.52 -29.43 18.16
N TYR A 35 -12.24 -29.08 18.06
CA TYR A 35 -11.76 -27.81 18.60
C TYR A 35 -12.42 -26.60 17.91
N GLU A 36 -13.13 -25.80 18.69
CA GLU A 36 -13.66 -24.51 18.25
C GLU A 36 -12.65 -23.41 18.57
N HIS A 37 -12.15 -22.76 17.52
CA HIS A 37 -11.27 -21.61 17.68
C HIS A 37 -12.07 -20.45 18.31
N PRO A 38 -11.53 -19.74 19.31
CA PRO A 38 -12.24 -18.61 19.93
C PRO A 38 -12.48 -17.44 18.96
N PHE A 39 -11.84 -17.44 17.80
CA PHE A 39 -11.99 -16.45 16.73
C PHE A 39 -12.80 -17.00 15.54
N THR A 40 -13.78 -17.87 15.79
CA THR A 40 -14.56 -18.50 14.74
C THR A 40 -15.33 -17.45 13.91
N ARG A 41 -14.90 -17.33 12.65
CA ARG A 41 -15.67 -16.93 11.47
C ARG A 41 -16.02 -15.45 11.25
N ARG A 42 -16.31 -14.63 12.27
CA ARG A 42 -16.71 -13.22 11.99
C ARG A 42 -15.54 -12.27 11.75
N GLU A 43 -14.48 -12.36 12.54
CA GLU A 43 -13.32 -11.46 12.41
C GLU A 43 -12.32 -11.94 11.36
N GLN A 44 -12.20 -13.26 11.11
CA GLN A 44 -11.34 -13.77 10.04
C GLN A 44 -11.84 -13.39 8.65
N THR A 45 -13.15 -13.23 8.46
CA THR A 45 -13.72 -12.82 7.17
C THR A 45 -13.57 -11.31 6.97
N GLU A 46 -13.57 -10.50 8.02
CA GLU A 46 -13.38 -9.06 7.91
C GLU A 46 -11.91 -8.69 7.76
N GLU A 47 -11.00 -9.45 8.38
CA GLU A 47 -9.55 -9.23 8.21
C GLU A 47 -9.01 -9.87 6.93
N GLN A 48 -9.55 -11.02 6.48
CA GLN A 48 -9.25 -11.56 5.14
C GLN A 48 -10.00 -10.82 4.04
N ALA A 49 -11.21 -10.30 4.23
CA ALA A 49 -11.83 -9.44 3.21
C ALA A 49 -11.21 -8.04 3.20
N LYS A 50 -10.65 -7.54 4.31
CA LYS A 50 -9.89 -6.28 4.31
C LYS A 50 -8.48 -6.47 3.78
N ALA A 51 -7.82 -7.61 4.04
CA ALA A 51 -6.54 -7.97 3.45
C ALA A 51 -6.65 -8.49 2.01
N GLU A 52 -7.79 -9.06 1.57
CA GLU A 52 -8.06 -9.46 0.18
C GLU A 52 -8.67 -8.31 -0.60
N LEU A 53 -9.41 -7.37 0.01
CA LEU A 53 -9.74 -6.09 -0.61
C LEU A 53 -8.50 -5.20 -0.70
N GLU A 54 -7.57 -5.23 0.27
CA GLU A 54 -6.25 -4.58 0.16
C GLU A 54 -5.30 -5.33 -0.76
N ALA A 55 -5.28 -6.66 -0.83
CA ALA A 55 -4.46 -7.41 -1.80
C ALA A 55 -5.05 -7.31 -3.21
N LYS A 56 -6.37 -7.22 -3.36
CA LYS A 56 -7.02 -6.99 -4.66
C LYS A 56 -7.12 -5.51 -5.03
N SER A 57 -6.80 -4.59 -4.12
CA SER A 57 -6.52 -3.18 -4.44
C SER A 57 -5.03 -2.88 -4.54
N THR A 58 -4.13 -3.65 -3.93
CA THR A 58 -2.68 -3.51 -4.15
C THR A 58 -2.18 -4.36 -5.31
N GLU A 59 -2.75 -5.52 -5.66
CA GLU A 59 -2.41 -6.21 -6.92
C GLU A 59 -3.13 -5.60 -8.13
N ARG A 60 -4.21 -4.84 -7.94
CA ARG A 60 -4.75 -3.99 -9.02
C ARG A 60 -4.00 -2.66 -9.13
N VAL A 61 -3.35 -2.21 -8.07
CA VAL A 61 -2.41 -1.07 -8.11
C VAL A 61 -1.00 -1.52 -8.52
N GLU A 62 -0.60 -2.77 -8.32
CA GLU A 62 0.71 -3.32 -8.72
C GLU A 62 0.72 -4.00 -10.09
N ALA A 63 -0.42 -4.53 -10.56
CA ALA A 63 -0.57 -4.85 -11.99
C ALA A 63 -0.68 -3.59 -12.86
N GLU A 64 -1.02 -2.43 -12.29
CA GLU A 64 -0.87 -1.12 -12.93
C GLU A 64 0.51 -0.47 -12.65
N LYS A 65 1.33 -1.07 -11.79
CA LYS A 65 2.72 -0.65 -11.54
C LYS A 65 3.75 -1.35 -12.45
N LEU A 66 3.34 -2.39 -13.19
CA LEU A 66 4.13 -2.97 -14.28
C LEU A 66 3.63 -2.58 -15.68
N ALA A 67 2.51 -1.85 -15.79
CA ALA A 67 2.09 -1.20 -17.03
C ALA A 67 2.57 0.27 -17.14
N SER A 68 3.04 0.87 -16.04
CA SER A 68 3.54 2.25 -16.01
C SER A 68 5.01 2.40 -16.47
N ASP A 69 5.73 1.30 -16.68
CA ASP A 69 7.10 1.31 -17.23
C ASP A 69 7.15 1.26 -18.77
N ALA A 70 6.01 1.12 -19.46
CA ALA A 70 5.94 1.07 -20.93
C ALA A 70 4.90 2.02 -21.56
N ALA A 71 4.14 2.78 -20.77
CA ALA A 71 3.31 3.89 -21.26
C ALA A 71 4.05 5.24 -21.26
N ASN A 72 5.33 5.24 -20.88
CA ASN A 72 6.21 6.39 -20.93
C ASN A 72 6.76 6.59 -22.35
N ALA A 73 5.91 7.06 -23.26
CA ALA A 73 6.38 7.67 -24.51
C ALA A 73 5.38 8.60 -25.20
N ASN A 74 4.05 8.51 -24.98
CA ASN A 74 3.16 9.19 -25.92
C ASN A 74 1.73 9.54 -25.46
N THR A 75 1.53 9.95 -24.21
CA THR A 75 0.29 10.63 -23.83
C THR A 75 0.57 12.10 -23.53
N THR A 76 0.83 12.85 -24.61
CA THR A 76 0.38 14.24 -24.82
C THR A 76 0.58 15.18 -23.62
N LEU A 77 1.76 15.78 -23.44
CA LEU A 77 2.18 17.08 -24.01
C LEU A 77 1.27 18.30 -23.72
N TRP A 78 0.10 18.13 -23.12
CA TRP A 78 -0.78 19.24 -22.75
C TRP A 78 -1.52 18.88 -21.45
N ASP A 79 -0.89 19.18 -20.31
CA ASP A 79 -1.55 19.40 -19.00
C ASP A 79 -1.35 18.37 -17.86
N GLY A 80 -0.45 17.40 -17.97
CA GLY A 80 -0.08 16.49 -16.87
C GLY A 80 0.66 17.11 -15.66
N LEU A 81 0.69 18.45 -15.55
CA LEU A 81 1.33 19.17 -14.46
C LEU A 81 0.46 19.18 -13.19
N ASP A 82 -0.85 18.97 -13.32
CA ASP A 82 -1.79 19.04 -12.19
C ASP A 82 -1.79 17.78 -11.31
N GLU A 83 -1.30 16.66 -11.84
CA GLU A 83 -1.18 15.38 -11.14
C GLU A 83 0.15 15.26 -10.36
N LEU A 84 1.15 16.08 -10.69
CA LEU A 84 2.44 16.08 -10.02
C LEU A 84 2.36 16.75 -8.64
N ASP A 85 3.01 16.12 -7.66
CA ASP A 85 3.19 16.69 -6.35
C ASP A 85 4.18 17.87 -6.36
N ALA A 86 4.26 18.61 -5.24
CA ALA A 86 5.12 19.79 -5.16
C ALA A 86 6.61 19.46 -5.37
N GLU A 87 7.09 18.32 -4.88
CA GLU A 87 8.50 17.93 -5.00
C GLU A 87 8.85 17.56 -6.45
N GLN A 88 7.96 16.82 -7.11
CA GLN A 88 8.06 16.43 -8.51
C GLN A 88 8.02 17.66 -9.44
N LEU A 89 7.17 18.64 -9.14
CA LEU A 89 7.11 19.90 -9.89
C LEU A 89 8.41 20.71 -9.75
N HIS A 90 8.98 20.78 -8.54
CA HIS A 90 10.28 21.44 -8.32
C HIS A 90 11.42 20.72 -9.02
N ALA A 91 11.42 19.38 -9.02
CA ALA A 91 12.38 18.57 -9.75
C ALA A 91 12.29 18.81 -11.27
N LEU A 92 11.06 18.82 -11.82
CA LEU A 92 10.81 19.09 -13.24
C LEU A 92 11.23 20.52 -13.62
N ALA A 93 10.93 21.51 -12.78
CA ALA A 93 11.37 22.88 -13.00
C ALA A 93 12.90 22.98 -13.06
N LYS A 94 13.61 22.26 -12.17
CA LYS A 94 15.08 22.20 -12.19
C LYS A 94 15.61 21.52 -13.45
N GLU A 95 14.99 20.44 -13.89
CA GLU A 95 15.36 19.72 -15.13
C GLU A 95 15.17 20.59 -16.37
N ARG A 96 14.08 21.37 -16.41
CA ARG A 96 13.76 22.32 -17.49
C ARG A 96 14.54 23.64 -17.38
N GLY A 97 15.36 23.81 -16.34
CA GLY A 97 16.14 25.03 -16.10
C GLY A 97 15.29 26.25 -15.68
N VAL A 98 14.06 26.03 -15.22
CA VAL A 98 13.15 27.08 -14.75
C VAL A 98 13.47 27.43 -13.29
N SER A 99 13.83 28.69 -13.05
CA SER A 99 14.12 29.18 -11.70
C SER A 99 12.84 29.45 -10.92
N VAL A 100 12.47 28.55 -10.02
CA VAL A 100 11.39 28.71 -9.05
C VAL A 100 11.94 28.71 -7.63
N HIS A 101 11.32 29.47 -6.73
CA HIS A 101 11.73 29.50 -5.32
C HIS A 101 11.42 28.15 -4.67
N HIS A 102 12.34 27.56 -3.90
CA HIS A 102 12.15 26.25 -3.25
C HIS A 102 10.92 26.13 -2.32
N LYS A 103 10.34 27.25 -1.87
CA LYS A 103 9.06 27.32 -1.13
C LYS A 103 7.87 27.80 -1.97
N ALA A 104 8.00 27.85 -3.29
CA ALA A 104 6.89 28.18 -4.17
C ALA A 104 5.87 27.04 -4.12
N GLY A 105 4.61 27.39 -3.95
CA GLY A 105 3.51 26.43 -4.00
C GLY A 105 3.35 25.83 -5.40
N ALA A 106 2.70 24.66 -5.47
CA ALA A 106 2.52 23.89 -6.69
C ALA A 106 2.00 24.76 -7.86
N ASP A 107 1.01 25.61 -7.61
CA ASP A 107 0.41 26.48 -8.63
C ASP A 107 1.43 27.38 -9.33
N LYS A 108 2.35 27.99 -8.56
CA LYS A 108 3.39 28.87 -9.12
C LYS A 108 4.42 28.09 -9.94
N VAL A 109 4.73 26.87 -9.52
CA VAL A 109 5.68 26.01 -10.23
C VAL A 109 5.07 25.50 -11.54
N ARG A 110 3.79 25.11 -11.51
CA ARG A 110 3.00 24.74 -12.69
C ARG A 110 2.91 25.88 -13.69
N GLU A 111 2.61 27.09 -13.23
CA GLU A 111 2.55 28.27 -14.09
C GLU A 111 3.91 28.57 -14.75
N ALA A 112 5.01 28.50 -13.98
CA ALA A 112 6.34 28.71 -14.51
C ALA A 112 6.72 27.66 -15.56
N LEU A 113 6.34 26.40 -15.34
CA LEU A 113 6.54 25.31 -16.29
C LEU A 113 5.68 25.49 -17.56
N ARG A 114 4.39 25.86 -17.43
CA ARG A 114 3.51 26.15 -18.59
C ARG A 114 4.00 27.34 -19.42
N LYS A 115 4.61 28.35 -18.79
CA LYS A 115 5.15 29.53 -19.50
C LYS A 115 6.43 29.23 -20.29
N THR A 116 7.13 28.14 -19.98
CA THR A 116 8.39 27.76 -20.62
C THR A 116 8.25 26.64 -21.66
N ALA A 117 7.07 26.03 -21.77
CA ALA A 117 6.70 25.10 -22.84
C ALA A 117 6.43 25.85 -24.15
#